data_AF-R7H9Z9-F1
#
_entry.id   AF-R7H9Z9-F1
#
_cell.length_a   1.000
_cell.length_b   1.000
_cell.length_c   1.000
_cell.angle_alpha   90.00
_cell.angle_beta   90.00
_cell.angle_gamma   90.00
#
_symmetry.space_group_name_H-M   'P 1'
#
loop_
_entity.id
_entity.type
_entity.pdbx_description
1 polymer ?
#
loop_
_entity_poly.entity_id
_entity_poly.type
_entity_poly.pdbx_seq_one_letter_code
_entity_poly.pdbx_strand_id
1 'polypeptide(L)'
;MRVVANYSTSLFDYINSDKNLKEVLSQGADESLLSEGAKKTLREKGISLNGSTTKDASVYETVQETAESVRDSVIAFTGSDAESLFTTAESSGSTAKIVTEVKSFVENYNAFASAVKEMGGSENTTYLEQMNELLSKDSDAYEKIGITFAEDGTLTLDEKVLDGASVQDLKTAFYKDNDLEEIAQKSIRVQANAISGKYAATVSNYTDSGTYSNSALSSFLKSI
;
A
#
# COMPACT_ATOMS: atom_id res chain seq x y z
N MET A 1 -4.00 -9.74 40.31
CA MET A 1 -4.08 -8.48 39.56
C MET A 1 -3.21 -8.66 38.32
N ARG A 2 -3.80 -8.96 37.17
CA ARG A 2 -3.05 -9.16 35.92
C ARG A 2 -2.83 -7.79 35.29
N VAL A 3 -1.56 -7.43 35.10
CA VAL A 3 -1.18 -6.24 34.32
C VAL A 3 -1.51 -6.56 32.87
N VAL A 4 -2.54 -5.92 32.34
CA VAL A 4 -2.90 -5.99 30.92
C VAL A 4 -1.92 -5.08 30.19
N ALA A 5 -1.07 -5.65 29.36
CA ALA A 5 -0.18 -4.90 28.48
C ALA A 5 -1.03 -4.23 27.40
N ASN A 6 -1.36 -2.95 27.60
CA ASN A 6 -1.94 -2.10 26.57
C ASN A 6 -0.79 -1.51 25.73
N TYR A 7 -0.37 -2.19 24.66
CA TYR A 7 0.35 -1.56 23.54
C TYR A 7 0.17 -2.39 22.25
N SER A 8 -1.04 -2.37 21.68
CA SER A 8 -1.21 -2.57 20.24
C SER A 8 -1.75 -1.25 19.70
N THR A 9 -0.87 -0.35 19.26
CA THR A 9 -1.30 0.77 18.42
C THR A 9 -1.96 0.17 17.19
N SER A 10 -3.23 0.45 16.95
CA SER A 10 -3.92 -0.09 15.79
C SER A 10 -3.23 0.38 14.50
N LEU A 11 -3.38 -0.34 13.39
CA LEU A 11 -2.91 0.10 12.07
C LEU A 11 -3.42 1.54 11.76
N PHE A 12 -4.62 1.88 12.22
CA PHE A 12 -5.19 3.22 12.17
C PHE A 12 -4.43 4.23 13.04
N ASP A 13 -4.02 3.90 14.26
CA ASP A 13 -3.19 4.77 15.12
C ASP A 13 -1.77 4.95 14.58
N TYR A 14 -1.24 3.93 13.88
CA TYR A 14 0.05 4.00 13.21
C TYR A 14 -0.01 4.92 11.99
N ILE A 15 -1.03 4.81 11.15
CA ILE A 15 -1.23 5.65 9.96
C ILE A 15 -1.52 7.12 10.34
N ASN A 16 -2.29 7.33 11.41
CA ASN A 16 -2.73 8.67 11.84
C ASN A 16 -1.74 9.36 12.80
N SER A 17 -0.61 8.72 13.10
CA SER A 17 0.45 9.27 13.94
C SER A 17 1.33 10.24 13.16
N ASP A 18 1.40 11.48 13.64
CA ASP A 18 2.19 12.59 13.12
C ASP A 18 3.70 12.25 12.98
N LYS A 19 4.19 11.21 13.67
CA LYS A 19 5.56 10.69 13.56
C LYS A 19 5.77 9.83 12.32
N ASN A 20 4.80 8.98 11.99
CA ASN A 20 4.91 8.04 10.87
C ASN A 20 4.69 8.76 9.53
N LEU A 21 3.79 9.75 9.48
CA LEU A 21 3.63 10.62 8.31
C LEU A 21 4.94 11.37 8.00
N LYS A 22 5.65 11.88 9.02
CA LYS A 22 6.97 12.53 8.84
C LYS A 22 8.05 11.56 8.40
N GLU A 23 8.07 10.34 8.95
CA GLU A 23 9.01 9.29 8.57
C GLU A 23 8.81 8.82 7.12
N VAL A 24 7.55 8.65 6.70
CA VAL A 24 7.13 8.29 5.34
C VAL A 24 7.42 9.41 4.33
N LEU A 25 7.10 10.66 4.69
CA LEU A 25 7.40 11.82 3.83
C LEU A 25 8.91 12.14 3.77
N SER A 26 9.70 11.66 4.73
CA SER A 26 11.13 11.96 4.77
C SER A 26 11.99 11.14 3.81
N GLN A 27 11.43 10.17 3.10
CA GLN A 27 12.23 9.16 2.37
C GLN A 27 12.23 9.30 0.82
N GLY A 28 11.64 10.32 0.21
CA GLY A 28 11.83 10.50 -1.24
C GLY A 28 11.21 11.75 -1.84
N ALA A 29 12.03 12.62 -2.42
CA ALA A 29 11.70 13.53 -3.52
C ALA A 29 12.99 14.08 -4.12
N ASP A 30 13.23 14.12 -5.43
CA ASP A 30 14.52 14.61 -5.92
C ASP A 30 14.86 16.02 -5.49
N GLU A 31 16.06 16.20 -4.92
CA GLU A 31 16.56 17.52 -4.58
C GLU A 31 16.88 18.34 -5.84
N SER A 32 17.18 17.69 -6.97
CA SER A 32 17.63 18.38 -8.18
C SER A 32 16.55 19.22 -8.88
N LEU A 33 15.26 18.99 -8.56
CA LEU A 33 14.10 19.54 -9.26
C LEU A 33 13.33 20.61 -8.46
N LEU A 34 13.78 20.93 -7.24
CA LEU A 34 13.11 21.84 -6.31
C LEU A 34 13.85 23.19 -6.24
N SER A 35 13.12 24.30 -6.08
CA SER A 35 13.76 25.60 -5.78
C SER A 35 14.37 25.59 -4.37
N GLU A 36 15.43 26.35 -4.12
CA GLU A 36 16.08 26.42 -2.80
C GLU A 36 15.10 26.78 -1.66
N GLY A 37 14.06 27.56 -1.95
CA GLY A 37 12.98 27.85 -1.00
C GLY A 37 12.13 26.62 -0.66
N ALA A 38 11.78 25.80 -1.64
CA ALA A 38 11.05 24.55 -1.44
C ALA A 38 11.91 23.51 -0.71
N LYS A 39 13.18 23.38 -1.08
CA LYS A 39 14.15 22.53 -0.35
C LYS A 39 14.25 22.94 1.11
N LYS A 40 14.32 24.24 1.39
CA LYS A 40 14.38 24.78 2.75
C LYS A 40 13.12 24.44 3.56
N THR A 41 11.93 24.66 3.02
CA THR A 41 10.67 24.34 3.72
C THR A 41 10.49 22.83 3.97
N LEU A 42 10.92 21.99 3.02
CA LEU A 42 10.88 20.52 3.17
C LEU A 42 11.92 20.04 4.21
N ARG A 43 13.15 20.58 4.19
CA ARG A 43 14.18 20.34 5.21
C ARG A 43 13.78 20.83 6.60
N GLU A 44 13.13 21.99 6.71
CA GLU A 44 12.55 22.53 7.96
C GLU A 44 11.42 21.64 8.51
N LYS A 45 10.77 20.87 7.63
CA LYS A 45 9.75 19.87 7.98
C LYS A 45 10.29 18.45 8.13
N GLY A 46 11.62 18.27 8.02
CA GLY A 46 12.31 16.98 8.23
C GLY A 46 12.35 16.05 7.03
N ILE A 47 12.11 16.55 5.81
CA ILE A 47 11.99 15.73 4.60
C ILE A 47 13.34 15.63 3.85
N SER A 48 13.82 14.41 3.58
CA SER A 48 15.02 14.13 2.76
C SER A 48 14.66 13.93 1.29
N LEU A 49 15.54 14.37 0.41
CA LEU A 49 15.25 14.58 -0.99
C LEU A 49 16.24 13.83 -1.92
N ASN A 50 15.83 12.72 -2.58
CA ASN A 50 16.60 11.98 -3.60
C ASN A 50 15.68 11.41 -4.71
N GLY A 51 15.92 11.68 -6.01
CA GLY A 51 15.44 10.87 -7.16
C GLY A 51 14.68 11.57 -8.32
N SER A 52 15.38 11.87 -9.44
CA SER A 52 14.85 12.47 -10.69
C SER A 52 13.88 11.52 -11.39
N THR A 53 12.69 11.97 -11.81
CA THR A 53 11.68 11.11 -12.44
C THR A 53 11.44 11.41 -13.93
N THR A 54 11.31 10.35 -14.75
CA THR A 54 11.11 10.42 -16.21
C THR A 54 9.73 9.91 -16.68
N LYS A 55 8.82 9.62 -15.75
CA LYS A 55 7.50 9.03 -16.00
C LYS A 55 6.39 10.08 -15.94
N ASP A 56 5.29 9.84 -16.66
CA ASP A 56 4.11 10.71 -16.64
C ASP A 56 3.43 10.71 -15.27
N ALA A 57 2.83 11.85 -14.90
CA ALA A 57 2.13 12.03 -13.63
C ALA A 57 0.99 11.01 -13.42
N SER A 58 0.37 10.52 -14.51
CA SER A 58 -0.68 9.50 -14.48
C SER A 58 -0.18 8.13 -13.98
N VAL A 59 1.06 7.75 -14.30
CA VAL A 59 1.66 6.49 -13.81
C VAL A 59 1.80 6.53 -12.29
N TYR A 60 2.17 7.69 -11.76
CA TYR A 60 2.26 7.92 -10.32
C TYR A 60 0.89 7.94 -9.64
N GLU A 61 -0.13 8.51 -10.27
CA GLU A 61 -1.50 8.45 -9.79
C GLU A 61 -2.04 7.02 -9.72
N THR A 62 -1.81 6.21 -10.77
CA THR A 62 -2.23 4.80 -10.78
C THR A 62 -1.57 3.98 -9.67
N VAL A 63 -0.27 4.16 -9.41
CA VAL A 63 0.38 3.46 -8.28
C VAL A 63 -0.14 3.97 -6.95
N GLN A 64 -0.40 5.26 -6.80
CA GLN A 64 -0.99 5.81 -5.57
C GLN A 64 -2.34 5.13 -5.26
N GLU A 65 -3.25 5.07 -6.25
CA GLU A 65 -4.60 4.50 -6.11
C GLU A 65 -4.58 2.99 -5.87
N THR A 66 -3.71 2.26 -6.58
CA THR A 66 -3.62 0.80 -6.44
C THR A 66 -2.95 0.40 -5.12
N ALA A 67 -1.96 1.16 -4.65
CA ALA A 67 -1.33 0.95 -3.34
C ALA A 67 -2.30 1.20 -2.17
N GLU A 68 -3.16 2.21 -2.31
CA GLU A 68 -4.30 2.46 -1.42
C GLU A 68 -5.30 1.31 -1.43
N SER A 69 -5.66 0.82 -2.61
CA SER A 69 -6.60 -0.30 -2.76
C SER A 69 -6.09 -1.58 -2.09
N VAL A 70 -4.78 -1.86 -2.18
CA VAL A 70 -4.15 -2.98 -1.44
C VAL A 70 -4.28 -2.76 0.06
N ARG A 71 -3.94 -1.57 0.56
CA ARG A 71 -4.06 -1.24 1.99
C ARG A 71 -5.49 -1.43 2.49
N ASP A 72 -6.47 -0.94 1.74
CA ASP A 72 -7.88 -1.02 2.12
C ASP A 72 -8.38 -2.47 2.13
N SER A 73 -7.96 -3.29 1.16
CA SER A 73 -8.27 -4.72 1.16
C SER A 73 -7.62 -5.48 2.32
N VAL A 74 -6.41 -5.08 2.76
CA VAL A 74 -5.78 -5.64 3.96
C VAL A 74 -6.57 -5.25 5.22
N ILE A 75 -7.05 -4.01 5.31
CA ILE A 75 -7.84 -3.51 6.45
C ILE A 75 -9.12 -4.34 6.64
N ALA A 76 -9.71 -4.90 5.58
CA ALA A 76 -10.85 -5.82 5.71
C ALA A 76 -10.53 -7.06 6.57
N PHE A 77 -9.27 -7.47 6.64
CA PHE A 77 -8.78 -8.64 7.36
C PHE A 77 -8.01 -8.34 8.66
N THR A 78 -7.54 -7.11 8.85
CA THR A 78 -6.74 -6.70 10.02
C THR A 78 -7.39 -5.57 10.83
N GLY A 79 -8.42 -4.93 10.30
CA GLY A 79 -9.15 -3.85 10.95
C GLY A 79 -10.03 -4.30 12.11
N SER A 80 -10.65 -3.35 12.79
CA SER A 80 -11.52 -3.62 13.96
C SER A 80 -12.67 -4.58 13.67
N ASP A 81 -13.12 -4.63 12.41
CA ASP A 81 -14.25 -5.46 11.99
C ASP A 81 -13.82 -6.86 11.53
N ALA A 82 -12.52 -7.14 11.45
CA ALA A 82 -12.00 -8.42 10.96
C ALA A 82 -12.44 -9.61 11.83
N GLU A 83 -12.35 -9.48 13.16
CA GLU A 83 -12.82 -10.52 14.08
C GLU A 83 -14.32 -10.82 13.88
N SER A 84 -15.11 -9.78 13.64
CA SER A 84 -16.55 -9.88 13.38
C SER A 84 -16.84 -10.57 12.05
N LEU A 85 -16.04 -10.31 11.01
CA LEU A 85 -16.16 -10.95 9.69
C LEU A 85 -16.06 -12.47 9.81
N PHE A 86 -15.01 -12.98 10.46
CA PHE A 86 -14.80 -14.42 10.62
C PHE A 86 -15.78 -15.05 11.61
N THR A 87 -16.08 -14.39 12.74
CA THR A 87 -17.06 -14.90 13.72
C THR A 87 -18.46 -15.01 13.13
N THR A 88 -18.84 -14.07 12.26
CA THR A 88 -20.12 -14.12 11.53
C THR A 88 -20.15 -15.29 10.54
N ALA A 89 -19.06 -15.53 9.82
CA ALA A 89 -18.95 -16.66 8.91
C ALA A 89 -19.03 -18.01 9.65
N GLU A 90 -18.35 -18.15 10.79
CA GLU A 90 -18.41 -19.33 11.65
C GLU A 90 -19.83 -19.60 12.17
N SER A 91 -20.53 -18.54 12.59
CA SER A 91 -21.89 -18.65 13.16
C SER A 91 -22.96 -18.91 12.10
N SER A 92 -22.81 -18.34 10.90
CA SER A 92 -23.79 -18.44 9.82
C SER A 92 -23.52 -19.60 8.86
N GLY A 93 -22.31 -20.15 8.85
CA GLY A 93 -21.86 -21.14 7.86
C GLY A 93 -21.63 -20.58 6.45
N SER A 94 -21.68 -19.25 6.27
CA SER A 94 -21.50 -18.60 4.98
C SER A 94 -20.15 -17.92 4.86
N THR A 95 -19.38 -18.27 3.83
CA THR A 95 -18.08 -17.67 3.49
C THR A 95 -18.19 -16.51 2.50
N ALA A 96 -19.39 -16.20 2.01
CA ALA A 96 -19.58 -15.31 0.86
C ALA A 96 -18.91 -13.93 1.01
N LYS A 97 -18.99 -13.31 2.19
CA LYS A 97 -18.33 -12.01 2.44
C LYS A 97 -16.81 -12.13 2.41
N ILE A 98 -16.26 -13.15 3.08
CA ILE A 98 -14.80 -13.37 3.10
C ILE A 98 -14.30 -13.64 1.69
N VAL A 99 -14.99 -14.49 0.92
CA VAL A 99 -14.67 -14.77 -0.48
C VAL A 99 -14.65 -13.49 -1.32
N THR A 100 -15.63 -12.58 -1.14
CA THR A 100 -15.62 -11.28 -1.81
C THR A 100 -14.38 -10.45 -1.44
N GLU A 101 -14.05 -10.33 -0.16
CA GLU A 101 -12.86 -9.58 0.26
C GLU A 101 -11.56 -10.19 -0.28
N VAL A 102 -11.47 -11.53 -0.36
CA VAL A 102 -10.30 -12.22 -0.92
C VAL A 102 -10.17 -11.94 -2.41
N LYS A 103 -11.27 -11.96 -3.17
CA LYS A 103 -11.28 -11.60 -4.59
C LYS A 103 -10.79 -10.16 -4.79
N SER A 104 -11.33 -9.23 -3.99
CA SER A 104 -10.89 -7.82 -4.00
C SER A 104 -9.41 -7.66 -3.69
N PHE A 105 -8.87 -8.39 -2.69
CA PHE A 105 -7.45 -8.36 -2.36
C PHE A 105 -6.58 -8.81 -3.53
N VAL A 106 -6.91 -9.95 -4.16
CA VAL A 106 -6.15 -10.47 -5.30
C VAL A 106 -6.16 -9.51 -6.48
N GLU A 107 -7.33 -8.97 -6.83
CA GLU A 107 -7.48 -7.99 -7.90
C GLU A 107 -6.67 -6.73 -7.62
N ASN A 108 -6.80 -6.16 -6.41
CA ASN A 108 -6.09 -4.95 -6.01
C ASN A 108 -4.57 -5.16 -5.96
N TYR A 109 -4.12 -6.30 -5.44
CA TYR A 109 -2.69 -6.64 -5.40
C TYR A 109 -2.10 -6.77 -6.80
N ASN A 110 -2.82 -7.40 -7.73
CA ASN A 110 -2.36 -7.57 -9.11
C ASN A 110 -2.32 -6.24 -9.88
N ALA A 111 -3.31 -5.37 -9.67
CA ALA A 111 -3.29 -4.01 -10.20
C ALA A 111 -2.10 -3.21 -9.66
N PHE A 112 -1.84 -3.31 -8.36
CA PHE A 112 -0.68 -2.69 -7.70
C PHE A 112 0.64 -3.22 -8.25
N ALA A 113 0.83 -4.54 -8.31
CA ALA A 113 2.05 -5.15 -8.81
C ALA A 113 2.35 -4.73 -10.26
N SER A 114 1.32 -4.65 -11.10
CA SER A 114 1.43 -4.18 -12.48
C SER A 114 1.83 -2.71 -12.54
N ALA A 115 1.16 -1.86 -11.76
CA ALA A 115 1.44 -0.42 -11.72
C ALA A 115 2.86 -0.12 -11.20
N VAL A 116 3.33 -0.86 -10.18
CA VAL A 116 4.70 -0.73 -9.65
C VAL A 116 5.74 -1.10 -10.70
N LYS A 117 5.52 -2.17 -11.48
CA LYS A 117 6.42 -2.54 -12.58
C LYS A 117 6.46 -1.45 -13.66
N GLU A 118 5.31 -0.87 -14.00
CA GLU A 118 5.21 0.21 -15.00
C GLU A 118 5.94 1.48 -14.54
N MET A 119 5.74 1.87 -13.28
CA MET A 119 6.46 2.97 -12.64
C MET A 119 7.97 2.71 -12.61
N GLY A 120 8.36 1.49 -12.25
CA GLY A 120 9.73 1.09 -11.99
C GLY A 120 10.33 1.75 -10.74
N GLY A 121 11.65 1.88 -10.73
CA GLY A 121 12.42 2.36 -9.58
C GLY A 121 12.79 1.21 -8.64
N SER A 122 14.09 1.09 -8.35
CA SER A 122 14.65 -0.04 -7.60
C SER A 122 14.00 -0.23 -6.23
N GLU A 123 13.65 0.85 -5.55
CA GLU A 123 13.03 0.80 -4.23
C GLU A 123 11.59 0.26 -4.26
N ASN A 124 10.76 0.73 -5.19
CA ASN A 124 9.38 0.25 -5.33
C ASN A 124 9.33 -1.22 -5.77
N THR A 125 10.23 -1.61 -6.69
CA THR A 125 10.38 -3.02 -7.07
C THR A 125 10.82 -3.88 -5.88
N THR A 126 11.76 -3.38 -5.06
CA THR A 126 12.18 -4.09 -3.84
C THR A 126 11.02 -4.25 -2.85
N TYR A 127 10.17 -3.23 -2.66
CA TYR A 127 8.99 -3.36 -1.80
C TYR A 127 8.00 -4.40 -2.33
N LEU A 128 7.76 -4.46 -3.65
CA LEU A 128 6.92 -5.49 -4.28
C LEU A 128 7.51 -6.90 -4.11
N GLU A 129 8.82 -7.07 -4.28
CA GLU A 129 9.51 -8.34 -4.05
C GLU A 129 9.35 -8.80 -2.60
N GLN A 130 9.60 -7.90 -1.64
CA GLN A 130 9.40 -8.19 -0.22
C GLN A 130 7.94 -8.52 0.11
N MET A 131 6.97 -7.84 -0.50
CA MET A 131 5.55 -8.19 -0.34
C MET A 131 5.25 -9.61 -0.85
N ASN A 132 5.81 -10.00 -1.99
CA ASN A 132 5.66 -11.36 -2.51
C ASN A 132 6.33 -12.40 -1.60
N GLU A 133 7.51 -12.11 -1.07
CA GLU A 133 8.20 -12.98 -0.10
C GLU A 133 7.35 -13.21 1.15
N LEU A 134 6.77 -12.15 1.72
CA LEU A 134 5.91 -12.22 2.90
C LEU A 134 4.68 -13.08 2.66
N LEU A 135 3.98 -12.90 1.52
CA LEU A 135 2.83 -13.74 1.19
C LEU A 135 3.23 -15.20 0.92
N SER A 136 4.39 -15.42 0.29
CA SER A 136 4.86 -16.76 -0.07
C SER A 136 5.26 -17.63 1.13
N LYS A 137 5.55 -17.02 2.29
CA LYS A 137 5.84 -17.76 3.54
C LYS A 137 4.70 -18.70 3.93
N ASP A 138 3.46 -18.28 3.70
CA ASP A 138 2.25 -19.04 4.01
C ASP A 138 1.63 -19.65 2.74
N SER A 139 2.46 -19.98 1.74
CA SER A 139 2.01 -20.50 0.44
C SER A 139 1.07 -21.70 0.55
N ASP A 140 1.34 -22.63 1.47
CA ASP A 140 0.45 -23.78 1.74
C ASP A 140 -0.97 -23.35 2.17
N ALA A 141 -1.10 -22.25 2.90
CA ALA A 141 -2.40 -21.73 3.35
C ALA A 141 -3.14 -21.03 2.21
N TYR A 142 -2.43 -20.25 1.40
CA TYR A 142 -2.98 -19.59 0.22
C TYR A 142 -3.39 -20.59 -0.87
N GLU A 143 -2.60 -21.63 -1.11
CA GLU A 143 -2.91 -22.65 -2.13
C GLU A 143 -4.19 -23.42 -1.79
N LYS A 144 -4.42 -23.72 -0.51
CA LYS A 144 -5.66 -24.38 -0.03
C LYS A 144 -6.93 -23.60 -0.33
N ILE A 145 -6.84 -22.28 -0.45
CA ILE A 145 -7.96 -21.41 -0.80
C ILE A 145 -7.90 -20.94 -2.26
N GLY A 146 -7.02 -21.55 -3.07
CA GLY A 146 -6.95 -21.31 -4.51
C GLY A 146 -6.04 -20.16 -4.93
N ILE A 147 -5.23 -19.59 -4.04
CA ILE A 147 -4.28 -18.52 -4.36
C ILE A 147 -2.89 -19.11 -4.60
N THR A 148 -2.26 -18.75 -5.71
CA THR A 148 -0.86 -19.10 -5.98
C THR A 148 -0.06 -17.90 -6.47
N PHE A 149 1.27 -17.99 -6.39
CA PHE A 149 2.19 -16.89 -6.69
C PHE A 149 2.84 -17.10 -8.05
N ALA A 150 2.68 -16.13 -8.95
CA ALA A 150 3.35 -16.14 -10.24
C ALA A 150 4.78 -15.60 -10.12
N GLU A 151 5.68 -16.05 -11.00
CA GLU A 151 7.09 -15.60 -11.02
C GLU A 151 7.23 -14.09 -11.27
N ASP A 152 6.23 -13.48 -11.90
CA ASP A 152 6.22 -12.05 -12.13
C ASP A 152 5.81 -11.25 -10.88
N GLY A 153 5.50 -11.90 -9.76
CA GLY A 153 5.08 -11.23 -8.52
C GLY A 153 3.62 -10.79 -8.50
N THR A 154 2.79 -11.37 -9.39
CA THR A 154 1.32 -11.31 -9.28
C THR A 154 0.77 -12.58 -8.61
N LEU A 155 -0.50 -12.53 -8.21
CA LEU A 155 -1.25 -13.64 -7.65
C LEU A 155 -2.17 -14.22 -8.72
N THR A 156 -2.37 -15.54 -8.71
CA THR A 156 -3.44 -16.18 -9.47
C THR A 156 -4.48 -16.75 -8.52
N LEU A 157 -5.73 -16.81 -8.98
CA LEU A 157 -6.87 -17.26 -8.19
C LEU A 157 -7.67 -18.35 -8.92
N ASP A 158 -7.77 -19.52 -8.31
CA ASP A 158 -8.79 -20.51 -8.65
C ASP A 158 -10.07 -20.19 -7.86
N GLU A 159 -11.00 -19.50 -8.51
CA GLU A 159 -12.27 -19.12 -7.90
C GLU A 159 -13.10 -20.32 -7.43
N LYS A 160 -12.98 -21.50 -8.06
CA LYS A 160 -13.74 -22.68 -7.64
C LYS A 160 -13.20 -23.24 -6.33
N VAL A 161 -11.88 -23.24 -6.17
CA VAL A 161 -11.23 -23.64 -4.92
C VAL A 161 -11.59 -22.63 -3.82
N LEU A 162 -11.53 -21.33 -4.11
CA LEU A 162 -11.90 -20.29 -3.16
C LEU A 162 -13.37 -20.37 -2.73
N ASP A 163 -14.30 -20.50 -3.66
CA ASP A 163 -15.74 -20.58 -3.38
C ASP A 163 -16.09 -21.84 -2.55
N GLY A 164 -15.25 -22.90 -2.64
CA GLY A 164 -15.36 -24.13 -1.87
C GLY A 164 -14.57 -24.14 -0.55
N ALA A 165 -13.78 -23.11 -0.26
CA ALA A 165 -12.90 -23.07 0.91
C ALA A 165 -13.69 -23.02 2.22
N SER A 166 -13.19 -23.70 3.24
CA SER A 166 -13.80 -23.65 4.57
C SER A 166 -13.49 -22.33 5.28
N VAL A 167 -14.34 -21.93 6.23
CA VAL A 167 -14.08 -20.76 7.08
C VAL A 167 -12.71 -20.89 7.79
N GLN A 168 -12.33 -22.11 8.17
CA GLN A 168 -11.06 -22.36 8.84
C GLN A 168 -9.86 -22.15 7.91
N ASP A 169 -9.94 -22.61 6.66
CA ASP A 169 -8.86 -22.42 5.68
C ASP A 169 -8.70 -20.92 5.34
N LEU A 170 -9.82 -20.22 5.13
CA LEU A 170 -9.84 -18.77 4.90
C LEU A 170 -9.25 -17.98 6.08
N LYS A 171 -9.59 -18.37 7.32
CA LYS A 171 -9.07 -17.75 8.54
C LYS A 171 -7.58 -18.01 8.71
N THR A 172 -7.12 -19.21 8.36
CA THR A 172 -5.70 -19.55 8.39
C THR A 172 -4.90 -18.71 7.39
N ALA A 173 -5.43 -18.45 6.19
CA ALA A 173 -4.74 -17.62 5.21
C ALA A 173 -4.77 -16.11 5.55
N PHE A 174 -5.93 -15.57 5.92
CA PHE A 174 -6.13 -14.12 5.98
C PHE A 174 -6.27 -13.51 7.39
N TYR A 175 -6.37 -14.31 8.46
CA TYR A 175 -6.59 -13.77 9.80
C TYR A 175 -5.53 -14.17 10.84
N LYS A 176 -5.02 -15.41 10.77
CA LYS A 176 -4.16 -15.94 11.83
C LYS A 176 -2.68 -15.77 11.48
N ASP A 177 -1.94 -15.09 12.37
CA ASP A 177 -0.46 -15.03 12.37
C ASP A 177 0.15 -14.78 10.99
N ASN A 178 -0.42 -13.84 10.22
CA ASN A 178 0.04 -13.52 8.88
C ASN A 178 0.78 -12.17 8.83
N ASP A 179 1.46 -11.95 7.70
CA ASP A 179 2.25 -10.75 7.46
C ASP A 179 1.44 -9.62 6.77
N LEU A 180 0.10 -9.67 6.76
CA LEU A 180 -0.73 -8.71 6.01
C LEU A 180 -0.53 -7.26 6.46
N GLU A 181 -0.31 -7.02 7.76
CA GLU A 181 0.00 -5.67 8.26
C GLU A 181 1.29 -5.11 7.64
N GLU A 182 2.32 -5.94 7.50
CA GLU A 182 3.59 -5.56 6.86
C GLU A 182 3.39 -5.34 5.34
N ILE A 183 2.52 -6.12 4.69
CA ILE A 183 2.09 -5.87 3.30
C ILE A 183 1.48 -4.48 3.15
N ALA A 184 0.55 -4.09 4.05
CA ALA A 184 -0.05 -2.76 4.02
C ALA A 184 0.98 -1.64 4.29
N GLN A 185 1.95 -1.86 5.19
CA GLN A 185 3.01 -0.88 5.42
C GLN A 185 3.89 -0.67 4.19
N LYS A 186 4.23 -1.75 3.47
CA LYS A 186 4.99 -1.65 2.22
C LYS A 186 4.17 -0.98 1.10
N SER A 187 2.87 -1.26 1.00
CA SER A 187 2.02 -0.55 0.03
C SER A 187 1.95 0.95 0.34
N ILE A 188 1.87 1.35 1.62
CA ILE A 188 1.92 2.77 2.04
C ILE A 188 3.25 3.43 1.63
N ARG A 189 4.38 2.72 1.76
CA ARG A 189 5.69 3.24 1.30
C ARG A 189 5.70 3.49 -0.21
N VAL A 190 5.19 2.54 -0.98
CA VAL A 190 5.05 2.70 -2.43
C VAL A 190 4.08 3.82 -2.79
N GLN A 191 2.96 3.95 -2.07
CA GLN A 191 2.01 5.05 -2.23
C GLN A 191 2.68 6.41 -2.01
N ALA A 192 3.48 6.54 -0.95
CA ALA A 192 4.21 7.76 -0.65
C ALA A 192 5.23 8.11 -1.74
N ASN A 193 5.99 7.11 -2.21
CA ASN A 193 6.91 7.27 -3.33
C ASN A 193 6.17 7.72 -4.60
N ALA A 194 4.97 7.20 -4.83
CA ALA A 194 4.13 7.58 -5.95
C ALA A 194 3.65 9.03 -5.84
N ILE A 195 3.16 9.47 -4.68
CA ILE A 195 2.76 10.86 -4.42
C ILE A 195 3.94 11.82 -4.69
N SER A 196 5.13 11.48 -4.18
CA SER A 196 6.34 12.26 -4.42
C SER A 196 6.72 12.33 -5.90
N GLY A 197 6.65 11.20 -6.62
CA GLY A 197 6.91 11.15 -8.05
C GLY A 197 5.89 11.93 -8.89
N LYS A 198 4.59 11.86 -8.54
CA LYS A 198 3.51 12.65 -9.16
C LYS A 198 3.78 14.14 -9.01
N TYR A 199 4.19 14.56 -7.81
CA TYR A 199 4.56 15.94 -7.55
C TYR A 199 5.77 16.36 -8.37
N ALA A 200 6.84 15.56 -8.42
CA ALA A 200 8.02 15.85 -9.24
C ALA A 200 7.66 15.99 -10.73
N ALA A 201 6.80 15.11 -11.26
CA ALA A 201 6.33 15.17 -12.65
C ALA A 201 5.45 16.41 -12.92
N THR A 202 4.61 16.80 -11.96
CA THR A 202 3.68 17.94 -12.10
C THR A 202 4.35 19.29 -11.84
N VAL A 203 5.35 19.35 -10.96
CA VAL A 203 6.09 20.55 -10.57
C VAL A 203 7.39 20.71 -11.35
N SER A 204 7.69 19.80 -12.29
CA SER A 204 8.64 20.00 -13.38
C SER A 204 8.17 21.13 -14.31
N ASN A 205 8.13 22.35 -13.76
CA ASN A 205 7.71 23.60 -14.37
C ASN A 205 8.87 24.20 -15.17
N TYR A 206 9.42 23.44 -16.10
CA TYR A 206 9.94 24.09 -17.30
C TYR A 206 8.78 24.17 -18.29
N THR A 207 8.17 25.35 -18.41
CA THR A 207 7.71 25.73 -19.74
C THR A 207 8.96 25.84 -20.62
N ASP A 208 8.84 25.67 -21.95
CA ASP A 208 9.94 25.93 -22.90
C ASP A 208 10.58 27.34 -22.75
N SER A 209 9.98 28.21 -21.92
CA SER A 209 10.42 29.56 -21.58
C SER A 209 10.97 29.75 -20.14
N GLY A 210 11.12 28.70 -19.33
CA GLY A 210 11.80 28.75 -18.03
C GLY A 210 11.11 29.56 -16.92
N THR A 211 9.78 29.50 -16.80
CA THR A 211 9.04 30.21 -15.72
C THR A 211 8.17 29.26 -14.87
N TYR A 212 8.15 29.48 -13.55
CA TYR A 212 7.50 28.61 -12.55
C TYR A 212 6.01 28.91 -12.34
N SER A 213 5.15 27.88 -12.26
CA SER A 213 3.73 27.99 -11.89
C SER A 213 3.48 27.58 -10.43
N ASN A 214 3.10 28.53 -9.57
CA ASN A 214 2.94 28.39 -8.12
C ASN A 214 1.52 27.96 -7.67
N SER A 215 0.64 27.56 -8.58
CA SER A 215 -0.79 27.34 -8.29
C SER A 215 -1.10 25.97 -7.67
N ALA A 216 -0.31 24.93 -7.97
CA ALA A 216 -0.59 23.55 -7.53
C ALA A 216 -0.37 23.35 -6.01
N LEU A 217 0.68 23.94 -5.45
CA LEU A 217 1.02 23.82 -4.02
C LEU A 217 -0.03 24.48 -3.11
N SER A 218 -0.60 25.60 -3.55
CA SER A 218 -1.62 26.33 -2.79
C SER A 218 -2.96 25.59 -2.71
N SER A 219 -3.24 24.69 -3.64
CA SER A 219 -4.49 23.92 -3.66
C SER A 219 -4.37 22.68 -2.79
N PHE A 220 -3.21 22.01 -2.79
CA PHE A 220 -2.95 20.84 -1.96
C PHE A 220 -2.92 21.17 -0.46
N LEU A 221 -2.29 22.28 -0.05
CA LEU A 221 -2.29 22.71 1.36
C LEU A 221 -3.68 23.10 1.90
N LYS A 222 -4.69 23.22 1.02
CA LYS A 222 -6.08 23.48 1.40
C LYS A 222 -6.93 22.21 1.44
N SER A 223 -6.43 21.08 0.93
CA SER A 223 -7.17 19.82 0.86
C SER A 223 -6.78 18.81 1.94
N ILE A 224 -5.78 19.13 2.75
CA ILE A 224 -5.40 18.47 4.01
C ILE A 224 -5.84 19.37 5.16
#